data_AF-A0A0N0D561-F1
#
_entry.id   AF-A0A0N0D561-F1
#
_cell.length_a   1.000
_cell.length_b   1.000
_cell.length_c   1.000
_cell.angle_alpha   90.00
_cell.angle_beta   90.00
_cell.angle_gamma   90.00
#
_symmetry.space_group_name_H-M   'P 1'
#
loop_
_entity.id
_entity.type
_entity.pdbx_description
1 polymer ?
#
loop_
_entity_poly.entity_id
_entity_poly.type
_entity_poly.pdbx_seq_one_letter_code
_entity_poly.pdbx_strand_id
1 'polypeptide(L)'
;MQKTFNLLKDIVYYFIELTKFNKTKDELNNVLDKWIYFLKKAGDLENIPESLNEKPFLQAFEKAQIINMDEDEYDYKKQKGLILKKT
;
A
#
# COMPACT_ATOMS: atom_id res chain seq x y z
N MET A 1 37.62 -9.18 20.45
CA MET A 1 36.14 -9.30 20.52
C MET A 1 35.55 -8.73 19.23
N GLN A 2 34.93 -9.58 18.39
CA GLN A 2 34.16 -9.11 17.24
C GLN A 2 32.81 -8.57 17.75
N LYS A 3 32.53 -7.29 17.51
CA LYS A 3 31.21 -6.70 17.79
C LYS A 3 30.26 -7.16 16.70
N THR A 4 29.35 -8.09 17.02
CA THR A 4 28.23 -8.44 16.13
C THR A 4 27.27 -7.24 16.08
N PHE A 5 27.27 -6.52 14.96
CA PHE A 5 26.28 -5.48 14.68
C PHE A 5 24.92 -6.17 14.46
N ASN A 6 24.06 -6.08 15.47
CA ASN A 6 22.74 -6.68 15.41
C ASN A 6 21.78 -5.71 14.69
N LEU A 7 21.85 -5.71 13.35
CA LEU A 7 21.13 -4.80 12.43
C LEU A 7 19.60 -4.82 12.57
N LEU A 8 19.05 -5.81 13.27
CA LEU A 8 17.61 -6.04 13.38
C LEU A 8 17.00 -5.53 14.69
N LYS A 9 17.79 -4.93 15.61
CA LYS A 9 17.30 -4.51 16.93
C LYS A 9 16.13 -3.52 16.88
N ASP A 10 16.05 -2.73 15.82
CA ASP A 10 15.05 -1.67 15.65
C ASP A 10 13.93 -2.04 14.66
N ILE A 11 13.87 -3.31 14.21
CA ILE A 11 12.84 -3.79 13.29
C ILE A 11 11.80 -4.59 14.05
N VAL A 12 10.54 -4.19 13.92
CA VAL A 12 9.38 -4.92 14.45
C VAL A 12 8.76 -5.75 13.32
N TYR A 13 8.51 -7.02 13.61
CA TYR A 13 7.83 -7.94 12.68
C TYR A 13 6.42 -8.22 13.17
N TYR A 14 5.47 -8.21 12.23
CA TYR A 14 4.09 -8.61 12.47
C TYR A 14 3.76 -9.82 11.62
N PHE A 15 3.29 -10.90 12.25
CA PHE A 15 2.71 -12.03 11.54
C PHE A 15 1.19 -11.84 11.50
N ILE A 16 0.63 -11.79 10.30
CA ILE A 16 -0.78 -11.43 10.08
C ILE A 16 -1.48 -12.51 9.27
N GLU A 17 -2.70 -12.84 9.68
CA GLU A 17 -3.62 -13.64 8.88
C GLU A 17 -4.66 -12.71 8.26
N LEU A 18 -4.52 -12.43 6.96
CA LEU A 18 -5.39 -11.47 6.25
C LEU A 18 -6.89 -11.83 6.33
N THR A 19 -7.21 -13.13 6.40
CA THR A 19 -8.57 -13.64 6.55
C THR A 19 -9.22 -13.21 7.88
N LYS A 20 -8.42 -13.01 8.93
CA LYS A 20 -8.90 -12.58 10.26
C LYS A 20 -9.01 -11.06 10.41
N PHE A 21 -8.47 -10.29 9.47
CA PHE A 21 -8.53 -8.83 9.52
C PHE A 21 -9.89 -8.32 9.01
N ASN A 22 -10.80 -7.96 9.90
CA ASN A 22 -12.18 -7.55 9.55
C ASN A 22 -12.49 -6.07 9.79
N LYS A 23 -11.46 -5.26 10.08
CA LYS A 23 -11.62 -3.82 10.27
C LYS A 23 -12.07 -3.14 8.99
N THR A 24 -13.02 -2.23 9.13
CA THR A 24 -13.51 -1.33 8.09
C THR A 24 -12.61 -0.10 7.96
N LYS A 25 -12.84 0.71 6.92
CA LYS A 25 -12.09 1.94 6.65
C LYS A 25 -12.11 2.95 7.80
N ASP A 26 -13.17 2.93 8.61
CA ASP A 26 -13.39 3.85 9.74
C ASP A 26 -12.76 3.32 11.04
N GLU A 27 -12.27 2.07 11.04
CA GLU A 27 -11.66 1.40 12.20
C GLU A 27 -10.11 1.32 12.09
N LEU A 28 -9.51 2.06 11.15
CA LEU A 28 -8.06 2.08 10.91
C LEU A 28 -7.36 3.04 11.88
N ASN A 29 -7.02 2.53 13.07
CA ASN A 29 -6.57 3.35 14.20
C ASN A 29 -5.05 3.61 14.23
N ASN A 30 -4.26 2.81 13.53
CA ASN A 30 -2.80 2.93 13.54
C ASN A 30 -2.19 2.56 12.19
N VAL A 31 -0.87 2.79 12.04
CA VAL A 31 -0.14 2.53 10.78
C VAL A 31 -0.18 1.06 10.35
N LEU A 32 -0.21 0.13 11.31
CA LEU A 32 -0.29 -1.30 11.02
C LEU A 32 -1.67 -1.66 10.44
N ASP A 33 -2.76 -1.18 11.05
CA ASP A 33 -4.13 -1.37 10.53
C ASP A 33 -4.24 -0.88 9.08
N LYS A 34 -3.65 0.29 8.81
CA LYS A 34 -3.63 0.90 7.48
C LYS A 34 -2.89 0.04 6.45
N TRP A 35 -1.71 -0.48 6.80
CA TRP A 35 -0.96 -1.38 5.92
C TRP A 35 -1.65 -2.72 5.70
N ILE A 36 -2.25 -3.32 6.73
CA ILE A 36 -2.98 -4.57 6.58
C ILE A 36 -4.23 -4.36 5.70
N TYR A 37 -4.95 -3.25 5.90
CA TYR A 37 -6.10 -2.91 5.07
C TYR A 37 -5.68 -2.72 3.60
N PHE A 38 -4.60 -1.96 3.35
CA PHE A 38 -4.01 -1.82 2.02
C PHE A 38 -3.73 -3.19 1.40
N LEU A 39 -2.98 -4.05 2.08
CA LEU A 39 -2.63 -5.39 1.55
C LEU A 39 -3.86 -6.25 1.26
N LYS A 40 -4.93 -6.12 2.06
CA LYS A 40 -6.18 -6.87 1.86
C LYS A 40 -7.04 -6.32 0.71
N LYS A 41 -6.92 -5.04 0.37
CA LYS A 41 -7.88 -4.33 -0.51
C LYS A 41 -7.26 -3.69 -1.75
N ALA A 42 -5.94 -3.63 -1.88
CA ALA A 42 -5.25 -2.91 -2.96
C ALA A 42 -5.68 -3.33 -4.37
N GLY A 43 -6.10 -4.57 -4.56
CA GLY A 43 -6.61 -5.07 -5.85
C GLY A 43 -8.03 -4.62 -6.21
N ASP A 44 -8.85 -4.30 -5.21
CA ASP A 44 -10.30 -4.10 -5.36
C ASP A 44 -10.74 -2.65 -5.09
N LEU A 45 -9.78 -1.74 -4.89
CA LEU A 45 -10.06 -0.39 -4.45
C LEU A 45 -10.33 0.54 -5.63
N GLU A 46 -11.60 0.79 -5.90
CA GLU A 46 -12.06 1.84 -6.82
C GLU A 46 -11.69 3.25 -6.30
N ASN A 47 -11.72 3.46 -4.98
CA ASN A 47 -11.47 4.75 -4.34
C ASN A 47 -10.67 4.60 -3.04
N ILE A 48 -9.67 5.47 -2.84
CA ILE A 48 -8.82 5.47 -1.64
C ILE A 48 -9.62 6.00 -0.43
N PRO A 49 -9.71 5.27 0.69
CA PRO A 49 -10.37 5.76 1.90
C PRO A 49 -9.67 7.01 2.46
N GLU A 50 -10.44 7.91 3.07
CA GLU A 50 -9.90 9.13 3.70
C GLU A 50 -8.86 8.82 4.79
N SER A 51 -9.05 7.73 5.55
CA SER A 51 -8.10 7.24 6.55
C SER A 51 -6.74 6.80 5.98
N LEU A 52 -6.67 6.61 4.66
CA LEU A 52 -5.46 6.29 3.89
C LEU A 52 -5.03 7.42 2.95
N ASN A 53 -5.60 8.61 3.09
CA ASN A 53 -5.21 9.79 2.30
C ASN A 53 -3.91 10.43 2.83
N GLU A 54 -2.87 9.61 2.94
CA GLU A 54 -1.53 10.01 3.36
C GLU A 54 -0.50 9.50 2.36
N LYS A 55 0.56 10.30 2.17
CA LYS A 55 1.59 10.08 1.13
C LYS A 55 2.06 8.63 0.95
N PRO A 56 2.46 7.86 1.99
CA PRO A 56 2.97 6.50 1.78
C PRO A 56 1.91 5.55 1.19
N PHE A 57 0.65 5.68 1.60
CA PHE A 57 -0.43 4.83 1.09
C PHE A 57 -0.86 5.26 -0.30
N LEU A 58 -0.94 6.56 -0.58
CA LEU A 58 -1.23 7.07 -1.92
C LEU A 58 -0.24 6.54 -2.96
N GLN A 59 1.06 6.56 -2.64
CA GLN A 59 2.11 6.01 -3.51
C GLN A 59 1.99 4.48 -3.68
N ALA A 60 1.61 3.77 -2.63
CA ALA A 60 1.40 2.34 -2.70
C ALA A 60 0.18 1.99 -3.58
N PHE A 61 -0.90 2.75 -3.48
CA PHE A 61 -2.09 2.61 -4.31
C PHE A 61 -1.82 2.93 -5.77
N GLU A 62 -1.10 4.02 -6.07
CA GLU A 62 -0.71 4.35 -7.45
C GLU A 62 0.04 3.18 -8.10
N LYS A 63 1.00 2.59 -7.38
CA LYS A 63 1.75 1.43 -7.85
C LYS A 63 0.87 0.19 -8.03
N ALA A 64 -0.02 -0.10 -7.08
CA ALA A 64 -0.92 -1.24 -7.16
C ALA A 64 -1.89 -1.12 -8.35
N GLN A 65 -2.42 0.08 -8.59
CA GLN A 65 -3.27 0.34 -9.75
C GLN A 65 -2.53 0.10 -11.06
N ILE A 66 -1.30 0.60 -11.21
CA ILE A 66 -0.50 0.40 -12.45
C ILE A 66 -0.29 -1.09 -12.74
N ILE A 67 -0.06 -1.91 -11.71
CA ILE A 67 0.14 -3.36 -11.88
C ILE A 67 -1.13 -4.06 -12.38
N ASN A 68 -2.31 -3.54 -12.03
CA ASN A 68 -3.61 -4.14 -12.39
C ASN A 68 -4.21 -3.59 -13.69
N MET A 69 -3.60 -2.58 -14.30
CA MET A 69 -4.07 -2.03 -15.58
C MET A 69 -3.77 -2.98 -16.74
N ASP A 70 -4.69 -3.05 -17.70
CA ASP A 70 -4.37 -3.55 -19.03
C ASP A 70 -3.63 -2.49 -19.85
N GLU A 71 -3.13 -2.88 -21.03
CA GLU A 71 -2.34 -1.99 -21.90
C GLU A 71 -3.14 -0.75 -22.33
N ASP A 72 -4.44 -0.91 -22.61
CA ASP A 72 -5.31 0.17 -23.07
C ASP A 72 -5.57 1.20 -21.96
N GLU A 73 -5.85 0.74 -20.74
CA GLU A 73 -6.06 1.60 -19.57
C GLU A 73 -4.76 2.35 -19.21
N TYR A 74 -3.62 1.66 -19.28
CA TYR A 74 -2.32 2.25 -19.02
C TYR A 74 -2.01 3.37 -20.01
N ASP A 75 -2.17 3.12 -21.31
CA ASP A 75 -1.88 4.12 -22.35
C ASP A 75 -2.83 5.32 -22.27
N TYR A 76 -4.11 5.09 -21.98
CA TYR A 76 -5.08 6.17 -21.72
C TYR A 76 -4.66 7.07 -20.55
N LYS A 77 -4.31 6.47 -19.39
CA LYS A 77 -3.91 7.23 -18.19
C LYS A 77 -2.58 7.94 -18.37
N LYS A 78 -1.64 7.34 -19.09
CA LYS A 78 -0.36 7.95 -19.46
C LYS A 78 -0.55 9.18 -20.36
N GLN A 79 -1.42 9.10 -21.37
CA GLN A 79 -1.72 10.23 -22.26
C GLN A 79 -2.36 11.41 -21.50
N LYS A 80 -3.21 11.11 -20.52
CA LYS A 80 -3.87 12.09 -19.64
C LYS A 80 -2.96 12.68 -18.56
N GLY A 81 -1.72 12.20 -18.41
CA GLY A 81 -0.79 12.66 -17.36
C GLY A 81 -1.18 12.25 -15.94
N LEU A 82 -2.01 11.20 -15.81
CA LEU A 82 -2.52 10.70 -14.52
C LEU A 82 -1.57 9.73 -13.82
N ILE A 83 -0.49 9.32 -14.49
CA ILE A 83 0.57 8.44 -13.95
C ILE A 83 1.91 9.16 -14.14
N LEU A 84 2.73 9.23 -13.09
CA LEU A 84 4.04 9.86 -13.15
C LEU A 84 4.97 9.10 -14.10
N LYS A 85 5.62 9.83 -15.03
CA LYS A 85 6.63 9.26 -15.94
C LYS A 85 7.70 8.58 -15.10
N LYS A 86 7.87 7.27 -15.35
CA LYS A 86 9.03 6.48 -14.92
C LYS A 86 10.26 7.20 -15.47
N THR A 87 10.90 7.99 -14.61
CA THR A 87 12.19 8.64 -14.89
C THR A 87 13.25 7.81 -14.20
#